data_AF-A0A3B9X415-F1
#
_entry.id   AF-A0A3B9X415-F1
#
_cell.length_a   1.000
_cell.length_b   1.000
_cell.length_c   1.000
_cell.angle_alpha   90.00
_cell.angle_beta   90.00
_cell.angle_gamma   90.00
#
_symmetry.space_group_name_H-M   'P 1'
#
loop_
_entity.id
_entity.type
_entity.pdbx_description
1 polymer ?
#
loop_
_entity_poly.entity_id
_entity_poly.type
_entity_poly.pdbx_seq_one_letter_code
_entity_poly.pdbx_strand_id
1 'polypeptide(L)'
;PEPGPSPVPPEKNPTRFQGTVFLSADRPARDMGQIVEAIIEQLSTMPGADVTLKLEIDAEVSSGLDRAKVRTLMENANTLNFTDKSVE
;
A
#
# COMPACT_ATOMS: atom_id res chain seq x y z
N PRO A 1 0.16 -56.16 12.25
CA PRO A 1 -0.33 -54.89 12.80
C PRO A 1 0.39 -53.72 12.13
N GLU A 2 -0.24 -53.14 11.11
CA GLU A 2 0.28 -51.96 10.42
C GLU A 2 -0.14 -50.71 11.22
N PRO A 3 0.77 -49.77 11.50
CA PRO A 3 0.39 -48.49 12.10
C PRO A 3 -0.47 -47.72 11.10
N GLY A 4 -1.71 -47.42 11.50
CA GLY A 4 -2.67 -46.65 10.69
C GLY A 4 -2.14 -45.25 10.35
N PRO A 5 -2.58 -44.67 9.22
CA PRO A 5 -2.11 -43.36 8.77
C PRO A 5 -2.45 -42.31 9.83
N SER A 6 -1.43 -41.59 10.29
CA SER A 6 -1.62 -40.44 11.18
C SER A 6 -2.34 -39.33 10.41
N PRO A 7 -3.36 -38.67 10.99
CA PRO A 7 -4.07 -37.59 10.32
C PRO A 7 -3.11 -36.41 10.10
N VAL A 8 -2.93 -36.02 8.84
CA VAL A 8 -2.24 -34.79 8.48
C VAL A 8 -3.01 -33.60 9.06
N PRO A 9 -2.36 -32.67 9.77
CA PRO A 9 -3.04 -31.48 10.26
C PRO A 9 -3.58 -30.67 9.07
N PRO A 10 -4.80 -30.11 9.16
CA PRO A 10 -5.35 -29.31 8.08
C PRO A 10 -4.45 -28.11 7.81
N GLU A 11 -4.00 -27.96 6.57
CA GLU A 11 -3.29 -26.78 6.10
C GLU A 11 -4.19 -25.55 6.30
N LYS A 12 -3.76 -24.64 7.19
CA LYS A 12 -4.46 -23.38 7.42
C LYS A 12 -4.33 -22.50 6.18
N ASN A 13 -5.45 -21.94 5.74
CA ASN A 13 -5.46 -20.94 4.68
C ASN A 13 -4.64 -19.71 5.10
N PRO A 14 -3.93 -19.05 4.16
CA PRO A 14 -3.24 -17.80 4.44
C PRO A 14 -4.25 -16.71 4.83
N THR A 15 -3.94 -15.95 5.88
CA THR A 15 -4.85 -14.96 6.48
C THR A 15 -4.44 -13.51 6.26
N ARG A 16 -3.28 -13.28 5.63
CA ARG A 16 -2.72 -11.94 5.44
C ARG A 16 -2.17 -11.78 4.03
N PHE A 17 -2.64 -10.74 3.35
CA PHE A 17 -2.06 -10.26 2.10
C PHE A 17 -1.23 -9.01 2.38
N GLN A 18 0.02 -8.98 1.91
CA GLN A 18 0.89 -7.80 1.98
C GLN A 18 1.63 -7.69 0.65
N GLY A 19 1.59 -6.50 0.04
CA GLY A 19 2.25 -6.24 -1.22
C GLY A 19 2.57 -4.76 -1.40
N THR A 20 3.56 -4.49 -2.25
CA THR A 20 3.97 -3.15 -2.66
C THR A 20 4.07 -3.13 -4.18
N VAL A 21 3.55 -2.08 -4.79
CA VAL A 21 3.59 -1.88 -6.25
C VAL A 21 4.04 -0.45 -6.53
N PHE A 22 4.90 -0.30 -7.53
CA PHE A 22 5.32 1.01 -8.01
C PHE A 22 4.25 1.58 -8.94
N LEU A 23 3.81 2.80 -8.67
CA LEU A 23 2.85 3.51 -9.51
C LEU A 23 3.59 4.36 -10.55
N SER A 24 3.02 4.48 -11.74
CA SER A 24 3.58 5.38 -12.75
C SER A 24 3.31 6.83 -12.35
N ALA A 25 4.35 7.66 -12.29
CA ALA A 25 4.20 9.09 -12.01
C ALA A 25 3.40 9.85 -13.08
N ASP A 26 3.32 9.33 -14.31
CA ASP A 26 2.54 9.92 -15.42
C ASP A 26 1.03 9.84 -15.16
N ARG A 27 0.55 8.72 -14.58
CA ARG A 27 -0.89 8.45 -14.40
C ARG A 27 -1.21 7.73 -13.08
N PRO A 28 -0.82 8.28 -11.92
CA PRO A 28 -0.97 7.61 -10.63
C PRO A 28 -2.43 7.30 -10.28
N ALA A 29 -3.37 8.17 -10.68
CA ALA A 29 -4.79 7.96 -10.45
C ALA A 29 -5.35 6.74 -11.20
N ARG A 30 -4.84 6.46 -12.41
CA ARG A 30 -5.28 5.30 -13.20
C ARG A 30 -4.77 4.01 -12.58
N ASP A 31 -3.48 3.95 -12.26
CA ASP A 31 -2.88 2.77 -11.62
C ASP A 31 -3.54 2.50 -10.26
N MET A 32 -3.78 3.53 -9.46
CA MET A 32 -4.50 3.41 -8.19
C MET A 32 -5.92 2.85 -8.40
N GLY A 33 -6.65 3.32 -9.41
CA GLY A 33 -7.98 2.78 -9.74
C GLY A 33 -7.95 1.28 -10.00
N GLN A 34 -6.99 0.81 -10.79
CA GLN A 34 -6.83 -0.63 -11.08
C GLN A 34 -6.47 -1.45 -9.83
N ILE A 35 -5.66 -0.91 -8.92
CA ILE A 35 -5.32 -1.57 -7.64
C ILE A 35 -6.54 -1.63 -6.73
N VAL A 36 -7.35 -0.56 -6.72
CA VAL A 36 -8.62 -0.55 -5.98
C VAL A 36 -9.52 -1.67 -6.47
N GLU A 37 -9.77 -1.73 -7.78
CA GLU A 37 -10.66 -2.73 -8.37
C GLU A 37 -10.15 -4.17 -8.22
N ALA A 38 -8.85 -4.38 -8.48
CA ALA A 38 -8.29 -5.73 -8.54
C ALA A 38 -7.98 -6.32 -7.16
N ILE A 39 -7.60 -5.50 -6.17
CA ILE A 39 -7.08 -5.98 -4.87
C ILE A 39 -7.95 -5.47 -3.72
N ILE A 40 -8.15 -4.17 -3.62
CA ILE A 40 -8.79 -3.56 -2.43
C ILE A 40 -10.26 -3.98 -2.35
N GLU A 41 -10.99 -3.95 -3.46
CA GLU A 41 -12.39 -4.39 -3.51
C GLU A 41 -12.51 -5.88 -3.15
N GLN A 42 -11.63 -6.74 -3.69
CA GLN A 42 -11.63 -8.16 -3.34
C GLN A 42 -11.41 -8.40 -1.85
N LEU A 43 -10.42 -7.75 -1.25
CA LEU A 43 -10.15 -7.87 0.19
C LEU A 43 -11.31 -7.29 1.02
N SER A 44 -11.88 -6.16 0.60
CA SER A 44 -12.98 -5.51 1.32
C SER A 44 -14.28 -6.32 1.31
N THR A 45 -14.48 -7.20 0.32
CA THR A 45 -15.65 -8.11 0.30
C THR A 45 -15.49 -9.30 1.25
N MET A 46 -14.29 -9.56 1.79
CA MET A 46 -14.07 -10.68 2.70
C MET A 46 -14.51 -10.31 4.14
N PRO A 47 -15.33 -11.15 4.79
CA PRO A 47 -15.82 -10.86 6.14
C PRO A 47 -14.66 -10.87 7.14
N GLY A 48 -14.52 -9.78 7.89
CA GLY A 48 -13.46 -9.61 8.89
C GLY A 48 -12.11 -9.18 8.33
N ALA A 49 -12.03 -8.80 7.05
CA ALA A 49 -10.81 -8.22 6.49
C ALA A 49 -10.60 -6.78 6.99
N ASP A 50 -9.42 -6.51 7.52
CA ASP A 50 -8.93 -5.17 7.83
C ASP A 50 -7.91 -4.76 6.76
N VAL A 51 -8.23 -3.71 6.01
CA VAL A 51 -7.41 -3.25 4.88
C VAL A 51 -6.79 -1.91 5.23
N THR A 52 -5.47 -1.90 5.44
CA THR A 52 -4.68 -0.69 5.62
C THR A 52 -3.95 -0.34 4.34
N LEU A 53 -4.09 0.91 3.87
CA LEU A 53 -3.44 1.43 2.67
C LEU A 53 -2.34 2.41 3.07
N LYS A 54 -1.14 2.23 2.51
CA LYS A 54 -0.03 3.18 2.66
C LYS A 54 0.41 3.64 1.27
N LEU A 55 0.26 4.93 0.99
CA LEU A 55 0.85 5.56 -0.19
C LEU A 55 2.17 6.23 0.23
N GLU A 56 3.25 5.86 -0.43
CA GLU A 56 4.57 6.44 -0.24
C GLU A 56 4.93 7.21 -1.50
N ILE A 57 5.40 8.46 -1.35
CA ILE A 57 5.82 9.32 -2.45
C ILE A 57 7.30 9.61 -2.25
N ASP A 58 8.13 8.99 -3.09
CA ASP A 58 9.55 9.24 -3.17
C ASP A 58 9.84 10.03 -4.45
N ALA A 59 10.51 11.18 -4.32
CA ALA A 59 10.77 12.08 -5.43
C ALA A 59 12.15 12.71 -5.30
N GLU A 60 13.05 12.33 -6.20
CA GLU A 60 14.36 12.96 -6.33
C GLU A 60 14.28 14.13 -7.32
N VAL A 61 14.69 15.32 -6.87
CA VAL A 61 14.76 16.52 -7.70
C VAL A 61 16.21 16.97 -7.80
N SER A 62 16.89 16.60 -8.88
CA SER A 62 18.33 16.85 -9.06
C SER A 62 18.71 18.34 -9.03
N SER A 63 17.77 19.22 -9.38
CA SER A 63 17.95 20.68 -9.34
C SER A 63 17.71 21.29 -7.94
N GLY A 64 17.33 20.48 -6.96
CA GLY A 64 16.89 20.91 -5.65
C GLY A 64 15.43 21.40 -5.61
N LEU A 65 14.87 21.41 -4.40
CA LEU A 65 13.56 21.97 -4.11
C LEU A 65 13.71 23.40 -3.57
N ASP A 66 13.17 24.36 -4.31
CA ASP A 66 13.20 25.76 -3.89
C ASP A 66 12.31 25.99 -2.67
N ARG A 67 12.60 27.04 -1.87
CA ARG A 67 11.94 27.25 -0.57
C ARG A 67 10.43 27.37 -0.68
N ALA A 68 9.93 27.98 -1.76
CA ALA A 68 8.51 28.09 -2.04
C ALA A 68 7.86 26.71 -2.26
N LYS A 69 8.52 25.83 -3.02
CA LYS A 69 8.02 24.47 -3.30
C LYS A 69 8.02 23.61 -2.04
N VAL A 70 9.10 23.65 -1.24
CA VAL A 70 9.17 22.93 0.05
C VAL A 70 8.01 23.34 0.95
N ARG A 71 7.74 24.65 1.05
CA ARG A 71 6.63 25.15 1.85
C ARG A 71 5.28 24.64 1.36
N THR A 72 5.02 24.72 0.06
CA THR A 72 3.79 24.19 -0.54
C THR A 72 3.63 22.69 -0.32
N LEU A 73 4.70 21.90 -0.47
CA LEU A 73 4.66 20.46 -0.22
C LEU A 73 4.32 20.15 1.25
N MET A 74 4.97 20.84 2.19
CA MET A 74 4.72 20.68 3.63
C MET A 74 3.30 21.09 4.02
N GLU A 75 2.78 22.19 3.46
CA GLU A 75 1.41 22.66 3.69
C GLU A 75 0.39 21.65 3.15
N ASN A 76 0.56 21.20 1.90
CA ASN A 76 -0.31 20.19 1.29
C ASN A 76 -0.28 18.87 2.08
N ALA A 77 0.90 18.39 2.45
CA ALA A 77 1.05 17.17 3.23
C ALA A 77 0.37 17.29 4.61
N ASN A 78 0.33 18.50 5.19
CA ASN A 78 -0.43 18.75 6.42
C ASN A 78 -1.94 18.70 6.17
N THR A 79 -2.44 19.37 5.13
CA THR A 79 -3.86 19.33 4.76
C THR A 79 -4.35 17.93 4.41
N LEU A 80 -3.50 17.13 3.76
CA LEU A 80 -3.79 15.75 3.36
C LEU A 80 -3.50 14.73 4.47
N ASN A 81 -3.17 15.18 5.69
CA ASN A 81 -2.95 14.33 6.86
C ASN A 81 -1.86 13.25 6.65
N PHE A 82 -0.77 13.58 5.95
CA PHE A 82 0.39 12.69 5.86
C PHE A 82 0.90 12.38 7.26
N THR A 83 0.99 11.08 7.58
CA THR A 83 1.46 10.60 8.88
C THR A 83 2.97 10.75 9.02
N ASP A 84 3.70 10.65 7.91
CA ASP A 84 5.15 10.85 7.84
C ASP A 84 5.47 11.75 6.63
N LYS A 85 6.37 12.71 6.82
CA LYS A 85 6.82 13.65 5.79
C LYS A 85 8.18 14.23 6.16
N SER A 86 9.14 14.10 5.25
CA SER A 86 10.47 14.71 5.34
C SER A 86 10.82 15.38 4.02
N VAL A 87 11.67 16.40 4.09
CA VAL A 87 12.36 16.97 2.94
C VAL A 87 13.81 17.10 3.36
N GLU A 88 14.71 16.46 2.63
CA GLU A 88 16.16 16.42 2.86
C GLU A 88 16.91 17.35 1.89
#